data_AF-A0A0J8GTY8-F1
#
_entry.id   AF-A0A0J8GTY8-F1
#
_cell.length_a   1.000
_cell.length_b   1.000
_cell.length_c   1.000
_cell.angle_alpha   90.00
_cell.angle_beta   90.00
_cell.angle_gamma   90.00
#
_symmetry.space_group_name_H-M   'P 1'
#
loop_
_entity.id
_entity.type
_entity.pdbx_description
1 polymer ?
#
loop_
_entity_poly.entity_id
_entity_poly.type
_entity_poly.pdbx_seq_one_letter_code
_entity_poly.pdbx_strand_id
1 'polypeptide(L)'
;MKKLFILSLIMFATGCVSTYKMADSSNAALVEVPSQEFDFQLLGGTSSRYVFIGDIDESGCLSNKARVEPESLRQDGKLAIATDKEVGIMVAANIGNSICSIGVAVKLKPNGQYKANFGMGSKLCGFDLYKLEGTKTSKVELTQLYQGSLSMCKK
;
A
#
# COMPACT_ATOMS: atom_id res chain seq x y z
N MET A 1 51.08 -9.26 20.91
CA MET A 1 50.68 -8.32 19.85
C MET A 1 49.39 -8.82 19.22
N LYS A 2 48.36 -7.97 19.31
CA LYS A 2 47.14 -7.86 18.50
C LYS A 2 46.85 -8.99 17.49
N LYS A 3 46.01 -9.95 17.86
CA LYS A 3 45.09 -10.60 16.92
C LYS A 3 43.68 -10.13 17.31
N LEU A 4 43.40 -8.91 16.87
CA LEU A 4 42.15 -8.20 17.10
C LEU A 4 41.06 -8.91 16.30
N PHE A 5 40.04 -9.38 17.00
CA PHE A 5 38.62 -9.32 16.64
C PHE A 5 38.35 -8.91 15.17
N ILE A 6 38.23 -9.88 14.28
CA ILE A 6 37.41 -9.74 13.06
C ILE A 6 36.05 -10.31 13.44
N LEU A 7 35.37 -9.58 14.32
CA LEU A 7 34.03 -9.84 14.79
C LEU A 7 33.10 -9.01 13.89
N SER A 8 32.25 -9.70 13.14
CA SER A 8 30.87 -9.29 12.92
C SER A 8 30.63 -7.87 12.42
N LEU A 9 30.89 -7.60 11.13
CA LEU A 9 30.44 -6.36 10.48
C LEU A 9 29.72 -6.60 9.14
N ILE A 10 29.00 -7.72 9.00
CA ILE A 10 28.24 -8.05 7.78
C ILE A 10 26.74 -8.32 8.06
N MET A 11 26.22 -8.10 9.27
CA MET A 11 24.84 -8.53 9.60
C MET A 11 23.71 -7.48 9.60
N PHE A 12 23.93 -6.20 9.26
CA PHE A 12 22.81 -5.22 9.32
C PHE A 12 22.74 -4.25 8.15
N ALA A 13 22.84 -4.77 6.93
CA ALA A 13 22.35 -4.06 5.74
C ALA A 13 21.11 -4.76 5.16
N THR A 14 20.25 -5.34 6.00
CA THR A 14 18.85 -5.55 5.61
C THR A 14 18.20 -4.18 5.59
N GLY A 15 18.17 -3.54 4.42
CA GLY A 15 17.42 -2.30 4.25
C GLY A 15 16.02 -2.49 4.83
N CYS A 16 15.70 -1.75 5.89
CA CYS A 16 14.39 -1.81 6.52
C CYS A 16 13.34 -1.31 5.52
N VAL A 17 12.77 -2.21 4.73
CA VAL A 17 11.47 -1.95 4.11
C VAL A 17 10.49 -1.84 5.27
N SER A 18 9.96 -0.64 5.50
CA SER A 18 9.03 -0.40 6.60
C SER A 18 7.75 -1.19 6.37
N THR A 19 7.41 -2.12 7.25
CA THR A 19 6.11 -2.80 7.28
C THR A 19 5.06 -1.88 7.89
N TYR A 20 3.87 -1.85 7.31
CA TYR A 20 2.77 -1.05 7.83
C TYR A 20 2.30 -1.60 9.17
N LYS A 21 2.19 -0.71 10.15
CA LYS A 21 1.60 -1.02 11.46
C LYS A 21 0.15 -0.58 11.46
N MET A 22 -0.74 -1.49 11.84
CA MET A 22 -2.17 -1.19 11.97
C MET A 22 -2.40 0.01 12.90
N ALA A 23 -3.37 0.84 12.54
CA ALA A 23 -3.86 1.89 13.43
C ALA A 23 -4.66 1.28 14.60
N ASP A 24 -4.68 1.98 15.74
CA ASP A 24 -5.49 1.58 16.89
C ASP A 24 -6.97 1.44 16.50
N SER A 25 -7.57 0.32 16.92
CA SER A 25 -8.82 -0.18 16.35
C SER A 25 -10.08 0.61 16.68
N SER A 26 -10.02 1.52 17.66
CA SER A 26 -11.23 2.19 18.18
C SER A 26 -11.86 3.19 17.21
N ASN A 27 -11.07 3.74 16.27
CA ASN A 27 -11.54 4.70 15.27
C ASN A 27 -11.02 4.43 13.84
N ALA A 28 -10.38 3.28 13.62
CA ALA A 28 -9.84 2.92 12.32
C ALA A 28 -10.95 2.63 11.29
N ALA A 29 -10.69 2.96 10.04
CA ALA A 29 -11.44 2.43 8.91
C ALA A 29 -10.89 1.03 8.57
N LEU A 30 -11.77 0.12 8.18
CA LEU A 30 -11.37 -1.21 7.72
C LEU A 30 -11.42 -1.25 6.19
N VAL A 31 -10.30 -1.59 5.57
CA VAL A 31 -10.17 -1.67 4.13
C VAL A 31 -9.78 -3.08 3.72
N GLU A 32 -10.60 -3.71 2.88
CA GLU A 32 -10.21 -4.90 2.11
C GLU A 32 -9.26 -4.42 1.00
N VAL A 33 -7.96 -4.63 1.20
CA VAL A 33 -6.93 -4.29 0.21
C VAL A 33 -6.80 -5.38 -0.85
N PRO A 34 -6.39 -5.05 -2.09
CA PRO A 34 -6.16 -6.07 -3.11
C PRO A 34 -5.17 -7.13 -2.61
N SER A 35 -5.47 -8.40 -2.87
CA SER A 35 -4.60 -9.53 -2.54
C SER A 35 -3.20 -9.30 -3.09
N GLN A 36 -2.19 -9.57 -2.26
CA GLN A 36 -0.85 -9.76 -2.76
C GLN A 36 -0.80 -11.08 -3.52
N GLU A 37 -0.40 -11.00 -4.78
CA GLU A 37 -0.20 -12.16 -5.63
C GLU A 37 1.28 -12.18 -5.98
N PHE A 38 1.92 -13.32 -5.75
CA PHE A 38 3.22 -13.64 -6.30
C PHE A 38 3.07 -14.97 -7.02
N ASP A 39 3.09 -14.93 -8.36
CA ASP A 39 3.02 -16.14 -9.17
C ASP A 39 4.19 -16.16 -10.14
N PHE A 40 4.84 -17.31 -10.21
CA PHE A 40 5.97 -17.56 -11.10
C PHE A 40 5.43 -18.31 -12.32
N GLN A 41 5.19 -17.58 -13.41
CA GLN A 41 4.68 -18.21 -14.63
C GLN A 41 5.83 -18.80 -15.43
N LEU A 42 5.77 -20.13 -15.65
CA LEU A 42 6.80 -20.94 -16.31
C LEU A 42 7.25 -20.39 -17.69
N LEU A 43 6.41 -19.60 -18.36
CA LEU A 43 6.66 -19.03 -19.70
C LEU A 43 6.26 -17.54 -19.83
N GLY A 44 5.95 -16.85 -18.73
CA GLY A 44 5.29 -15.52 -18.75
C GLY A 44 5.93 -14.44 -17.87
N GLY A 45 7.00 -14.78 -17.14
CA GLY A 45 7.63 -13.88 -16.18
C GLY A 45 7.04 -14.00 -14.77
N THR A 46 7.49 -13.11 -13.88
CA THR A 46 6.99 -13.03 -12.50
C THR A 46 5.84 -12.05 -12.42
N SER A 47 4.75 -12.43 -11.75
CA SER A 47 3.74 -11.48 -11.33
C SER A 47 3.93 -11.13 -9.86
N SER A 48 3.79 -9.85 -9.52
CA SER A 48 3.91 -9.38 -8.14
C SER A 48 2.95 -8.22 -7.92
N ARG A 49 2.20 -8.20 -6.83
CA ARG A 49 1.40 -7.05 -6.40
C ARG A 49 1.75 -6.65 -4.97
N TYR A 50 2.02 -5.36 -4.78
CA TYR A 50 2.35 -4.75 -3.50
C TYR A 50 1.41 -3.58 -3.23
N VAL A 51 0.95 -3.49 -1.99
CA VAL A 51 0.17 -2.36 -1.48
C VAL A 51 1.04 -1.61 -0.47
N PHE A 52 1.07 -0.30 -0.57
CA PHE A 52 1.71 0.58 0.39
C PHE A 52 0.72 1.60 0.92
N ILE A 53 0.84 1.89 2.22
CA ILE A 53 0.11 2.96 2.88
C ILE A 53 1.11 3.99 3.37
N GLY A 54 0.76 5.26 3.24
CA GLY A 54 1.54 6.36 3.80
C GLY A 54 0.64 7.53 4.16
N ASP A 55 1.25 8.57 4.70
CA ASP A 55 0.58 9.79 5.08
C ASP A 55 0.69 10.81 3.94
N ILE A 56 -0.35 11.62 3.74
CA ILE A 56 -0.21 12.83 2.93
C ILE A 56 0.32 13.94 3.84
N ASP A 57 1.53 14.39 3.57
CA ASP A 57 2.16 15.48 4.32
C ASP A 57 1.56 16.86 3.94
N GLU A 58 2.01 17.89 4.63
CA GLU A 58 1.57 19.28 4.42
C GLU A 58 1.86 19.80 3.00
N SER A 59 2.83 19.19 2.30
CA SER A 59 3.15 19.53 0.90
C SER A 59 2.25 18.81 -0.12
N GLY A 60 1.32 17.96 0.36
CA GLY A 60 0.45 17.15 -0.48
C GLY A 60 1.14 15.92 -1.07
N CYS A 61 2.27 15.51 -0.50
CA CYS A 61 3.07 14.38 -0.97
C CYS A 61 2.93 13.16 -0.06
N LEU A 62 3.06 11.97 -0.65
CA LEU A 62 3.09 10.71 0.08
C LEU A 62 4.40 10.58 0.86
N SER A 63 4.28 10.49 2.18
CA SER A 63 5.37 10.32 3.13
C SER A 63 5.18 9.06 3.98
N ASN A 64 6.20 8.66 4.74
CA ASN A 64 6.17 7.52 5.66
C ASN A 64 5.62 6.23 5.05
N LYS A 65 5.92 6.00 3.76
CA LYS A 65 5.40 4.88 2.99
C LYS A 65 5.84 3.56 3.61
N ALA A 66 4.87 2.73 3.98
CA ALA A 66 5.09 1.41 4.52
C ALA A 66 4.36 0.36 3.67
N ARG A 67 5.01 -0.77 3.43
CA ARG A 67 4.42 -1.88 2.70
C ARG A 67 3.43 -2.61 3.60
N VAL A 68 2.23 -2.87 3.11
CA VAL A 68 1.29 -3.77 3.78
C VAL A 68 1.85 -5.18 3.64
N GLU A 69 2.01 -5.92 4.72
CA GLU A 69 2.40 -7.34 4.69
C GLU A 69 1.27 -8.17 5.32
N PRO A 70 1.26 -9.51 5.20
CA PRO A 70 0.21 -10.35 5.79
C PRO A 70 -0.01 -10.09 7.29
N GLU A 71 1.05 -9.82 8.05
CA GLU A 71 1.00 -9.46 9.47
C GLU A 71 0.40 -8.06 9.75
N SER A 72 0.30 -7.20 8.73
CA SER A 72 -0.41 -5.93 8.83
C SER A 72 -1.93 -6.12 8.79
N LEU A 73 -2.43 -7.30 8.41
CA LEU A 73 -3.86 -7.58 8.28
C LEU A 73 -4.44 -8.14 9.58
N ARG A 74 -5.71 -7.81 9.82
CA ARG A 74 -6.53 -8.45 10.85
C ARG A 74 -6.87 -9.88 10.46
N GLN A 75 -7.41 -10.65 11.41
CA GLN A 75 -7.87 -12.03 11.18
C GLN A 75 -8.94 -12.15 10.08
N ASP A 76 -9.74 -11.10 9.84
CA ASP A 76 -10.73 -11.04 8.77
C ASP A 76 -10.15 -10.58 7.42
N GLY A 77 -8.81 -10.50 7.30
CA GLY A 77 -8.10 -10.12 6.07
C GLY A 77 -8.16 -8.63 5.75
N LYS A 78 -8.72 -7.80 6.64
CA LYS A 78 -8.85 -6.35 6.43
C LYS A 78 -7.71 -5.57 7.09
N LEU A 79 -7.37 -4.46 6.47
CA LEU A 79 -6.39 -3.51 7.00
C LEU A 79 -7.09 -2.43 7.83
N ALA A 80 -6.63 -2.20 9.06
CA ALA A 80 -7.08 -1.09 9.89
C ALA A 80 -6.24 0.16 9.58
N ILE A 81 -6.88 1.18 8.99
CA ILE A 81 -6.26 2.43 8.56
C ILE A 81 -6.76 3.60 9.41
N ALA A 82 -5.85 4.48 9.81
CA ALA A 82 -6.16 5.69 10.58
C ALA A 82 -7.10 6.63 9.82
N THR A 83 -7.96 7.35 10.54
CA THR A 83 -9.03 8.20 9.96
C THR A 83 -8.95 9.67 10.39
N ASP A 84 -7.99 10.00 11.25
CA ASP A 84 -7.70 11.34 11.74
C ASP A 84 -7.01 12.22 10.68
N LYS A 85 -6.33 11.60 9.73
CA LYS A 85 -5.63 12.25 8.63
C LYS A 85 -6.00 11.68 7.27
N GLU A 86 -5.61 12.41 6.24
CA GLU A 86 -5.65 11.91 4.88
C GLU A 86 -4.49 10.95 4.64
N VAL A 87 -4.79 9.82 4.01
CA VAL A 87 -3.82 8.76 3.77
C VAL A 87 -3.63 8.55 2.28
N GLY A 88 -2.43 8.14 1.89
CA GLY A 88 -2.15 7.65 0.56
C GLY A 88 -2.19 6.14 0.49
N ILE A 89 -2.86 5.60 -0.53
CA ILE A 89 -2.84 4.18 -0.89
C ILE A 89 -2.14 4.06 -2.23
N MET A 90 -1.05 3.30 -2.27
CA MET A 90 -0.31 3.00 -3.48
C MET A 90 -0.39 1.50 -3.78
N VAL A 91 -0.70 1.16 -5.02
CA VAL A 91 -0.60 -0.21 -5.52
C VAL A 91 0.45 -0.24 -6.62
N ALA A 92 1.45 -1.09 -6.44
CA ALA A 92 2.45 -1.40 -7.46
C ALA A 92 2.26 -2.85 -7.89
N ALA A 93 2.15 -3.10 -9.19
CA ALA A 93 1.99 -4.43 -9.74
C ALA A 93 2.88 -4.65 -10.96
N ASN A 94 3.37 -5.87 -11.12
CA ASN A 94 4.02 -6.36 -12.32
C ASN A 94 3.26 -7.62 -12.78
N ILE A 95 2.95 -7.70 -14.07
CA ILE A 95 2.46 -8.92 -14.73
C ILE A 95 3.24 -9.07 -16.05
N GLY A 96 4.21 -9.98 -16.06
CA GLY A 96 5.09 -10.21 -17.20
C GLY A 96 5.97 -9.01 -17.51
N ASN A 97 5.72 -8.32 -18.64
CA ASN A 97 6.44 -7.11 -19.05
C ASN A 97 5.68 -5.81 -18.72
N SER A 98 4.48 -5.91 -18.17
CA SER A 98 3.67 -4.75 -17.82
C SER A 98 3.96 -4.38 -16.37
N ILE A 99 4.28 -3.10 -16.14
CA ILE A 99 4.49 -2.53 -14.81
C ILE A 99 3.41 -1.48 -14.59
N CYS A 100 2.84 -1.51 -13.40
CA CYS A 100 1.81 -0.61 -12.98
C CYS A 100 2.14 -0.02 -11.61
N SER A 101 1.96 1.29 -11.46
CA SER A 101 2.04 1.98 -10.18
C SER A 101 0.97 3.06 -10.15
N ILE A 102 0.05 2.97 -9.20
CA ILE A 102 -1.00 3.97 -9.00
C ILE A 102 -1.04 4.36 -7.52
N GLY A 103 -1.03 5.67 -7.25
CA GLY A 103 -1.17 6.24 -5.93
C GLY A 103 -2.41 7.11 -5.87
N VAL A 104 -3.18 7.00 -4.80
CA VAL A 104 -4.33 7.86 -4.52
C VAL A 104 -4.28 8.36 -3.09
N ALA A 105 -4.81 9.56 -2.85
CA ALA A 105 -5.07 10.09 -1.52
C ALA A 105 -6.57 10.04 -1.21
N VAL A 106 -6.90 9.74 0.05
CA VAL A 106 -8.28 9.64 0.52
C VAL A 106 -8.38 9.97 2.00
N LYS A 107 -9.48 10.63 2.39
CA LYS A 107 -9.86 10.82 3.79
C LYS A 107 -10.96 9.82 4.17
N LEU A 108 -10.58 8.81 4.95
CA LEU A 108 -11.50 7.75 5.39
C LEU A 108 -12.37 8.24 6.56
N LYS A 109 -13.57 7.65 6.71
CA LYS A 109 -14.45 7.94 7.85
C LYS A 109 -14.19 6.94 8.98
N PRO A 110 -14.23 7.38 10.25
CA PRO A 110 -14.13 6.48 11.41
C PRO A 110 -15.10 5.31 11.30
N ASN A 111 -14.64 4.10 11.62
CA ASN A 111 -15.42 2.86 11.60
C ASN A 111 -16.04 2.50 10.23
N GLY A 112 -15.62 3.17 9.15
CA GLY A 112 -16.07 2.85 7.80
C GLY A 112 -15.51 1.52 7.31
N GLN A 113 -16.30 0.80 6.53
CA GLN A 113 -15.88 -0.42 5.83
C GLN A 113 -15.69 -0.09 4.35
N TYR A 114 -14.57 -0.53 3.78
CA TYR A 114 -14.21 -0.23 2.41
C TYR A 114 -13.62 -1.44 1.69
N LYS A 115 -13.76 -1.45 0.36
CA LYS A 115 -13.11 -2.42 -0.53
C LYS A 115 -12.34 -1.68 -1.61
N ALA A 116 -11.04 -1.95 -1.68
CA ALA A 116 -10.15 -1.42 -2.70
C ALA A 116 -10.05 -2.43 -3.85
N ASN A 117 -10.36 -1.97 -5.06
CA ASN A 117 -10.24 -2.74 -6.28
C ASN A 117 -9.09 -2.17 -7.09
N PHE A 118 -8.21 -3.06 -7.55
CA PHE A 118 -7.13 -2.72 -8.47
C PHE A 118 -7.30 -3.54 -9.75
N GLY A 119 -7.23 -2.87 -10.90
CA GLY A 119 -7.32 -3.49 -12.21
C GLY A 119 -6.11 -3.13 -13.06
N MET A 120 -5.58 -4.11 -13.79
CA MET A 120 -4.43 -3.93 -14.67
C MET A 120 -4.75 -4.53 -16.05
N GLY A 121 -4.79 -3.66 -17.06
CA GLY A 121 -4.83 -4.04 -18.47
C GLY A 121 -3.43 -3.96 -19.10
N SER A 122 -3.35 -4.18 -20.42
CA SER A 122 -2.08 -4.16 -21.16
C SER A 122 -1.40 -2.79 -21.23
N LYS A 123 -2.14 -1.69 -21.04
CA LYS A 123 -1.63 -0.30 -21.12
C LYS A 123 -2.16 0.64 -20.04
N LEU A 124 -3.09 0.18 -19.20
CA LEU A 124 -3.81 1.02 -18.25
C LEU A 124 -3.96 0.31 -16.92
N CYS A 125 -3.95 1.11 -15.86
CA CYS A 125 -4.24 0.66 -14.51
C CYS A 125 -5.37 1.47 -13.92
N GLY A 126 -6.20 0.82 -13.12
CA GLY A 126 -7.27 1.44 -12.37
C GLY A 126 -7.14 1.11 -10.89
N PHE A 127 -7.51 2.08 -10.06
CA PHE A 127 -7.72 1.88 -8.64
C PHE A 127 -9.04 2.55 -8.27
N ASP A 128 -9.92 1.78 -7.62
CA ASP A 128 -11.20 2.27 -7.12
C ASP A 128 -11.34 1.86 -5.65
N LEU A 129 -11.94 2.74 -4.85
CA LEU A 129 -12.30 2.45 -3.47
C LEU A 129 -13.81 2.56 -3.33
N TYR A 130 -14.42 1.55 -2.73
CA TYR A 130 -15.86 1.51 -2.49
C TYR A 130 -16.14 1.47 -1.01
N LYS A 131 -17.10 2.30 -0.54
CA LYS A 131 -17.64 2.24 0.81
C LYS A 131 -18.75 1.19 0.86
N LEU A 132 -18.72 0.34 1.88
CA LEU A 132 -19.67 -0.74 2.13
C LEU A 132 -20.63 -0.34 3.26
N GLU A 133 -21.91 -0.24 2.98
CA GLU A 133 -22.96 0.11 3.96
C GLU A 133 -24.12 -0.89 3.86
N GLY A 134 -24.01 -2.00 4.61
CA GLY A 134 -24.96 -3.10 4.50
C GLY A 134 -24.95 -3.70 3.10
N THR A 135 -26.05 -3.57 2.37
CA THR A 135 -26.17 -4.04 0.97
C THR A 135 -25.82 -2.98 -0.07
N LYS A 136 -25.57 -1.73 0.35
CA LYS A 136 -25.23 -0.63 -0.55
C LYS A 136 -23.72 -0.48 -0.69
N THR A 137 -23.31 -0.20 -1.92
CA THR A 137 -21.92 0.06 -2.29
C THR A 137 -21.86 1.40 -2.99
N SER A 138 -20.98 2.30 -2.55
CA SER A 138 -20.79 3.62 -3.17
C SER A 138 -19.32 3.87 -3.46
N LYS A 139 -19.03 4.47 -4.63
CA LYS A 139 -17.66 4.84 -5.00
C LYS A 139 -17.18 6.00 -4.13
N VAL A 140 -15.99 5.86 -3.57
CA VAL A 140 -15.33 6.92 -2.79
C VAL A 140 -14.57 7.83 -3.74
N GLU A 141 -14.63 9.13 -3.51
CA GLU A 141 -13.83 10.10 -4.24
C GLU A 141 -12.36 10.00 -3.83
N LEU A 142 -11.48 9.99 -4.83
CA LEU A 142 -10.04 9.80 -4.67
C LEU A 142 -9.31 10.95 -5.35
N THR A 143 -8.26 11.47 -4.71
CA THR A 143 -7.33 12.38 -5.37
C THR A 143 -6.18 11.57 -5.94
N GLN A 144 -5.96 11.63 -7.25
CA GLN A 144 -4.83 10.96 -7.87
C GLN A 144 -3.51 11.60 -7.43
N LEU A 145 -2.53 10.75 -7.06
CA LEU A 145 -1.16 11.16 -6.81
C LEU A 145 -0.33 10.95 -8.09
N TYR A 146 0.46 11.95 -8.43
CA TYR A 146 1.32 11.96 -9.60
C TYR A 146 2.75 11.67 -9.20
N GLN A 147 3.40 10.77 -9.94
CA GLN A 147 4.78 10.41 -9.69
C GLN A 147 5.72 11.49 -10.22
N GLY A 148 6.42 12.15 -9.31
CA GLY A 148 7.59 12.99 -9.58
C GLY A 148 8.89 12.20 -9.50
N SER A 149 10.01 12.92 -9.53
CA SER A 149 11.36 12.33 -9.55
C SER A 149 11.69 11.50 -8.30
N LEU A 150 11.18 11.92 -7.14
CA LEU A 150 11.48 11.31 -5.83
C LEU A 150 10.25 11.16 -4.93
N SER A 151 9.08 11.63 -5.36
CA SER A 151 7.86 11.70 -4.55
C SER A 151 6.62 11.39 -5.39
N MET A 152 5.51 11.07 -4.72
CA MET A 152 4.19 11.02 -5.36
C MET A 152 3.30 12.05 -4.68
N CYS A 153 2.81 13.04 -5.42
CA CYS A 153 2.13 14.19 -4.85
C CYS A 153 0.82 14.48 -5.55
N LYS A 154 -0.07 15.18 -4.85
CA LYS A 154 -1.25 15.80 -5.44
C LYS A 154 -0.83 16.84 -6.48
N LYS A 155 -1.68 17.06 -7.47
CA LYS A 155 -1.51 18.10 -8.48
C LYS A 155 -2.19 19.39 -8.07
#